data_AF-A0A1B1ZID9-F1
#
_entry.id   AF-A0A1B1ZID9-F1
#
_cell.length_a   1.000
_cell.length_b   1.000
_cell.length_c   1.000
_cell.angle_alpha   90.00
_cell.angle_beta   90.00
_cell.angle_gamma   90.00
#
_symmetry.space_group_name_H-M   'P 1'
#
loop_
_entity.id
_entity.type
_entity.pdbx_description
1 polymer ?
#
loop_
_entity_poly.entity_id
_entity_poly.type
_entity_poly.pdbx_seq_one_letter_code
_entity_poly.pdbx_strand_id
1 'polypeptide(L)'
;MTQAHEPRGTESDSLMVQVDRDNVLGICSELRYQVEQMYTALETADRNAVQPPCGDDPVSIDAARAFDAKIEQIRDVHWAHLAEIERAIGRLREAAAEYGFTNDDIEASFKAELPGMQQRHADVRAARAAAL
;
A
#
# COMPACT_ATOMS: atom_id res chain seq x y z
N MET A 1 -34.56 2.50 6.66
CA MET A 1 -33.63 2.31 7.79
C MET A 1 -32.33 1.82 7.19
N THR A 2 -31.40 2.73 6.93
CA THR A 2 -30.11 2.43 6.29
C THR A 2 -29.18 1.88 7.35
N GLN A 3 -28.75 0.63 7.20
CA GLN A 3 -27.82 -0.02 8.13
C GLN A 3 -26.46 0.70 8.03
N ALA A 4 -26.04 1.35 9.10
CA ALA A 4 -24.67 1.82 9.23
C ALA A 4 -23.74 0.60 9.22
N HIS A 5 -22.84 0.57 8.25
CA HIS A 5 -21.88 -0.53 8.02
C HIS A 5 -21.01 -0.71 9.28
N GLU A 6 -21.00 -1.91 9.86
CA GLU A 6 -20.24 -2.22 11.07
C GLU A 6 -18.73 -1.97 10.86
N PRO A 7 -18.03 -1.46 11.90
CA PRO A 7 -16.60 -1.19 11.82
C PRO A 7 -15.80 -2.50 11.72
N ARG A 8 -15.01 -2.65 10.66
CA ARG A 8 -14.18 -3.84 10.36
C ARG A 8 -12.67 -3.55 10.40
N GLY A 9 -12.29 -2.35 10.79
CA GLY A 9 -10.90 -1.93 11.03
C GLY A 9 -10.84 -0.42 11.25
N THR A 10 -10.45 -0.01 12.46
CA THR A 10 -10.64 1.35 13.00
C THR A 10 -10.21 2.47 12.05
N GLU A 11 -9.07 2.31 11.38
CA GLU A 11 -8.50 3.32 10.48
C GLU A 11 -9.27 3.45 9.17
N SER A 12 -9.67 2.34 8.57
CA SER A 12 -10.45 2.43 7.34
C SER A 12 -11.90 2.80 7.60
N ASP A 13 -12.43 2.52 8.78
CA ASP A 13 -13.77 2.98 9.15
C ASP A 13 -13.77 4.52 9.33
N SER A 14 -12.69 5.07 9.91
CA SER A 14 -12.46 6.52 9.96
C SER A 14 -12.33 7.15 8.57
N LEU A 15 -11.65 6.46 7.63
CA LEU A 15 -11.57 6.88 6.23
C LEU A 15 -12.97 6.95 5.59
N MET A 16 -13.81 5.92 5.78
CA MET A 16 -15.15 5.88 5.17
C MET A 16 -16.07 7.03 5.62
N VAL A 17 -15.86 7.58 6.82
CA VAL A 17 -16.64 8.74 7.33
C VAL A 17 -16.35 10.03 6.55
N GLN A 18 -15.17 10.13 5.93
CA GLN A 18 -14.73 11.33 5.20
C GLN A 18 -14.91 11.21 3.68
N VAL A 19 -15.36 10.05 3.20
CA VAL A 19 -15.55 9.78 1.78
C VAL A 19 -16.93 10.24 1.34
N ASP A 20 -16.98 10.94 0.22
CA ASP A 20 -18.21 11.38 -0.43
C ASP A 20 -18.13 11.11 -1.94
N ARG A 21 -19.23 11.43 -2.64
CA ARG A 21 -19.33 11.23 -4.08
C ARG A 21 -18.26 11.98 -4.88
N ASP A 22 -17.81 13.14 -4.40
CA ASP A 22 -16.89 14.02 -5.12
C ASP A 22 -15.44 13.55 -4.98
N ASN A 23 -15.10 12.90 -3.87
CA ASN A 23 -13.73 12.49 -3.56
C ASN A 23 -13.45 10.99 -3.73
N VAL A 24 -14.48 10.12 -3.75
CA VAL A 24 -14.31 8.66 -3.70
C VAL A 24 -13.41 8.10 -4.80
N LEU A 25 -13.52 8.60 -6.04
CA LEU A 25 -12.72 8.12 -7.17
C LEU A 25 -11.24 8.55 -7.06
N GLY A 26 -10.99 9.76 -6.58
CA GLY A 26 -9.64 10.26 -6.33
C GLY A 26 -8.95 9.45 -5.24
N ILE A 27 -9.63 9.20 -4.13
CA ILE A 27 -9.09 8.40 -3.01
C ILE A 27 -8.83 6.96 -3.45
N CYS A 28 -9.77 6.34 -4.20
CA CYS A 28 -9.57 5.03 -4.82
C CYS A 28 -8.28 4.98 -5.64
N SER A 29 -8.06 6.00 -6.47
CA SER A 29 -6.92 6.06 -7.37
C SER A 29 -5.59 6.21 -6.61
N GLU A 30 -5.56 7.05 -5.57
CA GLU A 30 -4.38 7.23 -4.71
C GLU A 30 -4.01 5.95 -3.96
N LEU A 31 -4.99 5.31 -3.30
CA LEU A 31 -4.70 4.08 -2.55
C LEU A 31 -4.27 2.94 -3.47
N ARG A 32 -4.86 2.85 -4.67
CA ARG A 32 -4.42 1.87 -5.67
C ARG A 32 -2.97 2.12 -6.10
N TYR A 33 -2.62 3.37 -6.40
CA TYR A 33 -1.24 3.71 -6.73
C TYR A 33 -0.29 3.33 -5.59
N GLN A 34 -0.67 3.66 -4.34
CA GLN A 34 0.12 3.29 -3.17
C GLN A 34 0.32 1.77 -3.03
N VAL A 35 -0.72 0.96 -3.25
CA VAL A 35 -0.62 -0.51 -3.25
C VAL A 35 0.35 -1.00 -4.31
N GLU A 36 0.28 -0.49 -5.55
CA GLU A 36 1.20 -0.88 -6.63
C GLU A 36 2.66 -0.54 -6.29
N GLN A 37 2.90 0.63 -5.68
CA GLN A 37 4.23 1.06 -5.25
C GLN A 37 4.76 0.23 -4.08
N MET A 38 3.91 -0.05 -3.08
CA MET A 38 4.26 -0.87 -1.92
C MET A 38 4.56 -2.32 -2.32
N TYR A 39 3.72 -2.91 -3.17
CA TYR A 39 3.92 -4.26 -3.68
C TYR A 39 5.26 -4.36 -4.43
N THR A 40 5.55 -3.42 -5.32
CA THR A 40 6.82 -3.38 -6.08
C THR A 40 8.04 -3.24 -5.15
N ALA A 41 7.93 -2.43 -4.10
CA ALA A 41 8.98 -2.25 -3.10
C ALA A 41 9.20 -3.52 -2.27
N LEU A 42 8.13 -4.18 -1.84
CA LEU A 42 8.19 -5.43 -1.08
C LEU A 42 8.76 -6.57 -1.91
N GLU A 43 8.33 -6.72 -3.16
CA GLU A 43 8.87 -7.75 -4.06
C GLU A 43 10.37 -7.54 -4.33
N THR A 44 10.81 -6.28 -4.44
CA THR A 44 12.24 -5.95 -4.57
C THR A 44 13.01 -6.26 -3.30
N ALA A 45 12.45 -5.93 -2.13
CA ALA A 45 13.05 -6.29 -0.85
C ALA A 45 13.11 -7.81 -0.66
N ASP A 46 12.12 -8.55 -1.16
CA ASP A 46 12.05 -10.00 -1.08
C ASP A 46 13.22 -10.66 -1.82
N ARG A 47 13.49 -10.18 -3.03
CA ARG A 47 14.65 -10.64 -3.83
C ARG A 47 15.99 -10.31 -3.18
N ASN A 48 16.09 -9.20 -2.45
CA ASN A 48 17.36 -8.69 -1.92
C ASN A 48 17.71 -9.16 -0.51
N ALA A 49 16.74 -9.65 0.27
CA ALA A 49 17.00 -9.99 1.67
C ALA A 49 17.59 -11.39 1.89
N VAL A 50 17.80 -12.19 0.84
CA VAL A 50 18.58 -13.43 0.95
C VAL A 50 20.06 -13.07 1.10
N GLN A 51 20.56 -13.11 2.33
CA GLN A 51 21.96 -12.83 2.66
C GLN A 51 22.58 -14.09 3.29
N PRO A 52 23.17 -14.99 2.49
CA PRO A 52 23.76 -16.22 3.03
C PRO A 52 24.98 -15.90 3.90
N PRO A 53 25.30 -16.77 4.88
CA PRO A 53 26.50 -16.62 5.69
C PRO A 53 27.78 -16.66 4.84
N CYS A 54 28.85 -16.06 5.35
CA CYS A 54 30.16 -16.03 4.71
C CYS A 54 30.90 -17.36 4.92
N GLY A 55 30.47 -18.41 4.24
CA GLY A 55 30.99 -19.76 4.42
C GLY A 55 30.65 -20.32 5.81
N ASP A 56 31.59 -21.01 6.44
CA ASP A 56 31.41 -21.62 7.77
C ASP A 56 31.80 -20.68 8.93
N ASP A 57 31.94 -19.37 8.68
CA ASP A 57 32.25 -18.40 9.73
C ASP A 57 31.10 -18.36 10.77
N PRO A 58 31.36 -18.74 12.03
CA PRO A 58 30.31 -18.83 13.05
C PRO A 58 29.60 -17.50 13.31
N VAL A 59 30.33 -16.38 13.22
CA VAL A 59 29.76 -15.04 13.41
C VAL A 59 28.78 -14.72 12.30
N SER A 60 29.12 -15.03 11.04
CA SER A 60 28.21 -14.82 9.90
C SER A 60 26.95 -15.68 9.96
N ILE A 61 27.03 -16.89 10.50
CA ILE A 61 25.86 -17.78 10.71
C ILE A 61 24.91 -17.20 11.75
N ASP A 62 25.44 -16.77 12.90
CA ASP A 62 24.64 -16.17 13.96
C ASP A 62 24.05 -14.81 13.54
N ALA A 63 24.83 -14.02 12.81
CA ALA A 63 24.37 -12.76 12.21
C ALA A 63 23.23 -13.00 11.21
N ALA A 64 23.36 -13.96 10.29
CA ALA A 64 22.31 -14.30 9.33
C ALA A 64 21.00 -14.63 10.06
N ARG A 65 21.03 -15.51 11.07
CA ARG A 65 19.85 -15.86 11.87
C ARG A 65 19.20 -14.66 12.56
N ALA A 66 20.02 -13.77 13.12
CA ALA A 66 19.51 -12.58 13.82
C ALA A 66 18.86 -11.58 12.86
N PHE A 67 19.45 -11.39 11.67
CA PHE A 67 18.89 -10.51 10.64
C PHE A 67 17.67 -11.11 9.97
N ASP A 68 17.65 -12.42 9.69
CA ASP A 68 16.52 -13.12 9.08
C ASP A 68 15.23 -12.90 9.89
N ALA A 69 15.27 -13.14 11.20
CA ALA A 69 14.12 -12.91 12.07
C ALA A 69 13.62 -11.45 12.05
N LYS A 70 14.55 -10.49 11.94
CA LYS A 70 14.18 -9.07 11.87
C LYS A 70 13.59 -8.70 10.51
N ILE A 71 14.14 -9.25 9.43
CA ILE A 71 13.68 -9.07 8.06
C ILE A 71 12.26 -9.65 7.92
N GLU A 72 12.02 -10.86 8.42
CA GLU A 72 10.71 -11.50 8.45
C GLU A 72 9.69 -10.63 9.19
N GLN A 73 10.03 -10.18 10.40
CA GLN A 73 9.14 -9.29 11.18
C GLN A 73 8.78 -8.01 10.40
N ILE A 74 9.76 -7.39 9.74
CA ILE A 74 9.52 -6.17 8.95
C ILE A 74 8.61 -6.50 7.75
N ARG A 75 8.86 -7.59 7.04
CA ARG A 75 8.03 -8.02 5.91
C ARG A 75 6.59 -8.27 6.33
N ASP A 76 6.38 -9.02 7.41
CA ASP A 76 5.04 -9.36 7.90
C ASP A 76 4.20 -8.11 8.17
N VAL A 77 4.79 -7.10 8.82
CA VAL A 77 4.11 -5.83 9.11
C VAL A 77 3.71 -5.11 7.81
N HIS A 78 4.60 -5.05 6.82
CA HIS A 78 4.32 -4.33 5.58
C HIS A 78 3.34 -5.07 4.68
N TRP A 79 3.39 -6.41 4.64
CA TRP A 79 2.39 -7.23 3.96
C TRP A 79 1.02 -7.12 4.61
N ALA A 80 0.95 -7.13 5.95
CA ALA A 80 -0.30 -6.90 6.66
C ALA A 80 -0.89 -5.52 6.35
N HIS A 81 -0.05 -4.48 6.30
CA HIS A 81 -0.48 -3.14 5.94
C HIS A 81 -0.96 -3.05 4.48
N LEU A 82 -0.28 -3.72 3.53
CA LEU A 82 -0.74 -3.80 2.14
C LEU A 82 -2.16 -4.40 2.07
N ALA A 83 -2.39 -5.50 2.79
CA ALA A 83 -3.69 -6.16 2.84
C ALA A 83 -4.78 -5.31 3.53
N GLU A 84 -4.41 -4.39 4.43
CA GLU A 84 -5.35 -3.40 4.98
C GLU A 84 -5.77 -2.38 3.92
N ILE A 85 -4.83 -1.86 3.14
CA ILE A 85 -5.12 -0.87 2.09
C ILE A 85 -5.96 -1.51 0.98
N GLU A 86 -5.66 -2.74 0.57
CA GLU A 86 -6.48 -3.47 -0.42
C GLU A 86 -7.93 -3.64 0.05
N ARG A 87 -8.14 -3.95 1.34
CA ARG A 87 -9.49 -4.00 1.94
C ARG A 87 -10.16 -2.63 1.95
N ALA A 88 -9.42 -1.56 2.21
CA ALA A 88 -9.95 -0.19 2.14
C ALA A 88 -10.39 0.17 0.71
N ILE A 89 -9.60 -0.16 -0.31
CA ILE A 89 -9.97 0.01 -1.72
C ILE A 89 -11.24 -0.77 -2.05
N GLY A 90 -11.36 -2.01 -1.56
CA GLY A 90 -12.59 -2.80 -1.70
C GLY A 90 -13.82 -2.05 -1.20
N ARG A 91 -13.75 -1.48 0.01
CA ARG A 91 -14.85 -0.66 0.58
C ARG A 91 -15.11 0.62 -0.21
N LEU A 92 -14.07 1.31 -0.69
CA LEU A 92 -14.26 2.50 -1.52
C LEU A 92 -14.93 2.17 -2.85
N ARG A 93 -14.66 1.00 -3.43
CA ARG A 93 -15.36 0.54 -4.64
C ARG A 93 -16.83 0.25 -4.39
N GLU A 94 -17.15 -0.36 -3.25
CA GLU A 94 -18.54 -0.55 -2.81
C GLU A 94 -19.25 0.81 -2.63
N ALA A 95 -18.62 1.77 -1.93
CA ALA A 95 -19.16 3.12 -1.75
C ALA A 95 -19.31 3.87 -3.10
N ALA A 96 -18.34 3.75 -4.01
CA ALA A 96 -18.42 4.36 -5.33
C ALA A 96 -19.62 3.80 -6.13
N ALA A 97 -19.88 2.49 -6.03
CA ALA A 97 -21.03 1.86 -6.65
C ALA A 97 -22.35 2.37 -6.05
N GLU A 98 -22.43 2.61 -4.74
CA GLU A 98 -23.60 3.24 -4.09
C GLU A 98 -23.84 4.67 -4.60
N TYR A 99 -22.80 5.40 -4.96
CA TYR A 99 -22.91 6.70 -5.62
C TYR A 99 -23.22 6.63 -7.12
N GLY A 100 -23.26 5.43 -7.70
CA GLY A 100 -23.59 5.18 -9.10
C GLY A 100 -22.40 5.20 -10.05
N PHE A 101 -21.17 5.12 -9.55
CA PHE A 101 -19.99 4.92 -10.38
C PHE A 101 -19.84 3.46 -10.78
N THR A 102 -19.32 3.23 -11.98
CA THR A 102 -18.98 1.91 -12.50
C THR A 102 -17.50 1.58 -12.25
N ASN A 103 -17.12 0.31 -12.42
CA ASN A 103 -15.71 -0.07 -12.42
C ASN A 103 -14.92 0.62 -13.55
N ASP A 104 -15.57 0.93 -14.66
CA ASP A 104 -14.95 1.64 -15.78
C ASP A 104 -14.67 3.10 -15.41
N ASP A 105 -15.56 3.75 -14.64
CA ASP A 105 -15.33 5.10 -14.11
C ASP A 105 -14.13 5.14 -13.14
N ILE A 106 -14.01 4.12 -12.29
CA ILE A 106 -12.87 3.98 -11.37
C ILE A 106 -11.57 3.77 -12.15
N GLU A 107 -11.57 2.91 -13.17
CA GLU A 107 -10.39 2.67 -14.00
C GLU A 107 -10.01 3.92 -14.82
N ALA A 108 -11.01 4.63 -15.35
CA ALA A 108 -10.80 5.89 -16.08
C ALA A 108 -10.21 6.97 -15.16
N SER A 109 -10.74 7.11 -13.94
CA SER A 109 -10.21 8.03 -12.95
C SER A 109 -8.76 7.71 -12.60
N PHE A 110 -8.44 6.43 -12.37
CA PHE A 110 -7.07 6.02 -12.09
C PHE A 110 -6.10 6.37 -13.23
N LYS A 111 -6.49 6.07 -14.48
CA LYS A 111 -5.67 6.42 -15.66
C LYS A 111 -5.47 7.92 -15.81
N ALA A 112 -6.49 8.73 -15.51
CA ALA A 112 -6.42 10.18 -15.60
C ALA A 112 -5.45 10.76 -14.55
N GLU A 113 -5.47 10.24 -13.33
CA GLU A 113 -4.66 10.74 -12.21
C GLU A 113 -3.22 10.20 -12.20
N LEU A 114 -2.98 9.04 -12.82
CA LEU A 114 -1.71 8.32 -12.77
C LEU A 114 -0.47 9.18 -13.10
N PRO A 115 -0.46 10.03 -14.14
CA PRO A 115 0.71 10.87 -14.44
C PRO A 115 1.03 11.85 -13.29
N GLY A 116 0.00 12.41 -12.66
CA GLY A 116 0.15 13.33 -11.53
C GLY A 116 0.71 12.61 -10.29
N MET A 117 0.23 11.40 -10.02
CA MET A 117 0.73 10.55 -8.92
C MET A 117 2.18 10.15 -9.13
N GLN A 118 2.54 9.75 -10.36
CA GLN A 118 3.91 9.40 -10.72
C GLN A 118 4.86 10.58 -10.54
N GLN A 119 4.46 11.77 -10.97
CA GLN A 119 5.27 12.98 -10.80
C GLN A 119 5.47 13.30 -9.31
N ARG A 120 4.39 13.33 -8.51
CA ARG A 120 4.47 13.56 -7.07
C ARG A 120 5.41 12.57 -6.38
N HIS A 121 5.31 11.29 -6.72
CA HIS A 121 6.17 10.26 -6.17
C HIS A 121 7.64 10.43 -6.60
N ALA A 122 7.89 10.80 -7.86
CA ALA A 122 9.23 11.10 -8.34
C ALA A 122 9.85 12.31 -7.60
N ASP A 123 9.07 13.37 -7.39
CA ASP A 123 9.50 14.57 -6.67
C ASP A 123 9.88 14.25 -5.22
N VAL A 124 9.08 13.43 -4.54
CA VAL A 124 9.38 12.97 -3.17
C VAL A 124 10.67 12.16 -3.13
N ARG A 125 10.90 11.27 -4.11
CA ARG A 125 12.14 10.50 -4.18
C ARG A 125 13.36 11.39 -4.45
N ALA A 126 13.23 12.36 -5.35
CA ALA A 126 14.30 13.31 -5.64
C ALA A 126 14.64 14.16 -4.41
N ALA A 127 13.63 14.67 -3.70
CA ALA A 127 13.81 15.44 -2.48
C ALA A 127 14.51 14.62 -1.38
N ARG A 128 14.14 13.34 -1.22
CA ARG A 128 14.80 12.43 -0.27
C ARG A 128 16.26 12.15 -0.64
N ALA A 129 16.55 12.00 -1.94
CA ALA A 129 17.93 11.77 -2.40
C ALA A 129 18.82 12.99 -2.20
N ALA A 130 18.29 14.21 -2.36
CA ALA A 130 19.04 15.44 -2.14
C ALA A 130 19.33 15.74 -0.66
N ALA A 131 18.66 15.04 0.28
CA ALA A 131 18.84 15.20 1.72
C ALA A 131 19.88 14.23 2.34
N LEU A 132 20.48 13.35 1.53
CA LEU A 132 21.50 12.37 1.92
C LEU A 132 22.88 12.78 1.40
#